data_AF-A0A2E5G021-F1
#
_entry.id   AF-A0A2E5G021-F1
#
_cell.length_a   1.000
_cell.length_b   1.000
_cell.length_c   1.000
_cell.angle_alpha   90.00
_cell.angle_beta   90.00
_cell.angle_gamma   90.00
#
_symmetry.space_group_name_H-M   'P 1'
#
loop_
_entity.id
_entity.type
_entity.pdbx_description
1 polymer ?
#
loop_
_entity_poly.entity_id
_entity_poly.type
_entity_poly.pdbx_seq_one_letter_code
_entity_poly.pdbx_strand_id
1 'polypeptide(L)'
;MAQQIHYRPEQAKQLHPETRDELEKFEGRIAEINGLLDQLYESGLMRWVKDFVGAMPDVSMIALESMNTPQGQAGMRNLLVLAKQLGRIDPDQLERTFDAVNKGMDRAGETADGKHDSSYDPPGITGVFKLLRDEDLWHTLAPVIEGVKAFSAESQRQASGQSDTSKNEGD
;
A
#
# COMPACT_ATOMS: atom_id res chain seq x y z
N MET A 1 62.96 21.88 21.39
CA MET A 1 62.31 22.79 20.43
C MET A 1 60.86 22.34 20.31
N ALA A 2 59.91 23.07 20.90
CA ALA A 2 58.48 22.76 20.84
C ALA A 2 57.78 23.95 20.19
N GLN A 3 57.13 23.73 19.04
CA GLN A 3 56.34 24.76 18.36
C GLN A 3 55.03 24.94 19.15
N GLN A 4 54.87 26.12 19.73
CA GLN A 4 53.68 26.50 20.48
C GLN A 4 52.61 26.93 19.48
N ILE A 5 51.51 26.15 19.40
CA ILE A 5 50.34 26.51 18.60
C ILE A 5 49.78 27.80 19.19
N HIS A 6 49.95 28.90 18.46
CA HIS A 6 49.44 30.21 18.81
C HIS A 6 47.91 30.19 18.66
N TYR A 7 47.19 29.95 19.75
CA TYR A 7 45.74 30.10 19.77
C TYR A 7 45.42 31.60 19.66
N ARG A 8 44.88 32.00 18.50
CA ARG A 8 44.48 33.37 18.18
C ARG A 8 42.99 33.53 18.57
N PRO A 9 42.65 34.27 19.65
CA PRO A 9 41.29 34.35 20.18
C PRO A 9 40.32 35.25 19.38
N GLU A 10 40.79 35.95 18.35
CA GLU A 10 39.98 36.93 17.59
C GLU A 10 39.03 36.29 16.56
N GLN A 11 39.10 34.97 16.33
CA GLN A 11 38.20 34.27 15.39
C GLN A 11 36.92 33.72 16.06
N ALA A 12 36.84 33.73 17.40
CA ALA A 12 35.66 33.24 18.13
C ALA A 12 34.48 34.23 18.16
N LYS A 13 34.66 35.47 17.66
CA LYS A 13 33.62 36.51 17.66
C LYS A 13 32.97 36.76 16.30
N GLN A 14 33.46 36.12 15.24
CA GLN A 14 32.81 36.14 13.94
C GLN A 14 32.02 34.84 13.79
N LEU A 15 30.94 34.73 14.57
CA LEU A 15 29.88 33.77 14.25
C LEU A 15 29.37 34.18 12.88
N HIS A 16 29.80 33.47 11.84
CA HIS A 16 29.47 33.73 10.44
C HIS A 16 27.95 33.98 10.33
N PRO A 17 27.49 35.02 9.60
CA PRO A 17 26.05 35.23 9.39
C PRO A 17 25.37 33.99 8.80
N GLU A 18 26.11 33.18 8.03
CA GLU A 18 25.67 31.88 7.50
C GLU A 18 25.29 30.86 8.58
N THR A 19 26.02 30.77 9.70
CA THR A 19 25.69 29.81 10.78
C THR A 19 24.53 30.26 11.64
N ARG A 20 24.21 31.57 11.67
CA ARG A 20 22.99 32.07 12.31
C ARG A 20 21.74 31.76 11.49
N ASP A 21 21.82 31.97 10.17
CA ASP A 21 20.73 31.64 9.24
C ASP A 21 20.46 30.13 9.21
N GLU A 22 21.49 29.30 9.35
CA GLU A 22 21.33 27.85 9.48
C GLU A 22 20.71 27.42 10.80
N LEU A 23 21.07 28.07 11.92
CA LEU A 23 20.43 27.82 13.22
C LEU A 23 18.94 28.22 13.20
N GLU A 24 18.61 29.38 12.62
CA GLU A 24 17.23 29.86 12.53
C GLU A 24 16.38 28.96 11.63
N LYS A 25 16.95 28.46 10.51
CA LYS A 25 16.31 27.41 9.69
C LYS A 25 16.15 26.09 10.44
N PHE A 26 17.11 25.72 11.28
CA PHE A 26 17.04 24.49 12.07
C PHE A 26 15.96 24.59 13.16
N GLU A 27 15.89 25.72 13.87
CA GLU A 27 14.84 26.02 14.84
C GLU A 27 13.45 26.06 14.19
N GLY A 28 13.34 26.68 13.00
CA GLY A 28 12.10 26.69 12.22
C GLY A 28 11.64 25.29 11.81
N ARG A 29 12.57 24.42 11.39
CA ARG A 29 12.28 23.01 11.05
C ARG A 29 11.84 22.21 12.28
N ILE A 30 12.46 22.44 13.44
CA ILE A 30 12.04 21.76 14.69
C ILE A 30 10.65 22.25 15.12
N ALA A 31 10.36 23.54 15.00
CA ALA A 31 9.05 24.08 15.31
C ALA A 31 7.94 23.52 14.39
N GLU A 32 8.23 23.37 13.09
CA GLU A 32 7.31 22.76 12.12
C GLU A 32 7.06 21.28 12.41
N ILE A 33 8.11 20.51 12.75
CA ILE A 33 7.99 19.12 13.17
C ILE A 33 7.16 19.00 14.46
N ASN A 34 7.38 19.89 15.43
CA ASN A 34 6.59 19.92 16.66
C ASN A 34 5.12 20.27 16.39
N GLY A 35 4.84 21.19 15.47
CA GLY A 35 3.46 21.52 15.07
C GLY A 35 2.76 20.36 14.36
N LEU A 36 3.49 19.63 13.51
CA LEU A 36 2.99 18.39 12.89
C LEU A 36 2.75 17.30 13.94
N LEU A 37 3.62 17.17 14.94
CA LEU A 37 3.47 16.24 16.05
C LEU A 37 2.27 16.59 16.94
N ASP A 38 2.02 17.87 17.21
CA ASP A 38 0.85 18.31 17.98
C ASP A 38 -0.46 18.03 17.22
N GLN A 39 -0.51 18.33 15.91
CA GLN A 39 -1.67 17.97 15.09
C GLN A 39 -1.87 16.45 15.01
N LEU A 40 -0.78 15.69 14.98
CA LEU A 40 -0.82 14.23 15.00
C LEU A 40 -1.34 13.70 16.35
N TYR A 41 -0.92 14.34 17.44
CA TYR A 41 -1.31 14.02 18.80
C TYR A 41 -2.81 14.27 19.01
N GLU A 42 -3.32 15.37 18.47
CA GLU A 42 -4.72 15.77 18.57
C GLU A 42 -5.64 14.94 17.64
N SER A 43 -5.12 14.43 16.53
CA SER A 43 -5.87 13.61 15.55
C SER A 43 -6.26 12.21 16.02
N GLY A 44 -5.92 11.82 17.26
CA GLY A 44 -6.18 10.48 17.78
C GLY A 44 -5.26 9.40 17.21
N LEU A 45 -4.32 9.75 16.32
CA LEU A 45 -3.35 8.81 15.75
C LEU A 45 -2.47 8.20 16.85
N MET A 46 -2.10 8.96 17.88
CA MET A 46 -1.31 8.44 19.01
C MET A 46 -2.03 7.28 19.73
N ARG A 47 -3.36 7.33 19.83
CA ARG A 47 -4.16 6.25 20.39
C ARG A 47 -4.17 5.04 19.46
N TRP A 48 -4.38 5.25 18.17
CA TRP A 48 -4.32 4.18 17.18
C TRP A 48 -2.94 3.51 17.12
N VAL A 49 -1.85 4.28 17.12
CA VAL A 49 -0.46 3.78 17.16
C VAL A 49 -0.21 3.00 18.44
N LYS A 50 -0.66 3.51 19.60
CA LYS A 50 -0.55 2.81 20.88
C LYS A 50 -1.31 1.48 20.88
N ASP A 51 -2.55 1.48 20.37
CA ASP A 51 -3.39 0.28 20.31
C ASP A 51 -2.80 -0.74 19.32
N PHE A 52 -2.23 -0.28 18.20
CA PHE A 52 -1.53 -1.11 17.22
C PHE A 52 -0.23 -1.73 17.79
N VAL A 53 0.59 -0.93 18.47
CA VAL A 53 1.83 -1.39 19.12
C VAL A 53 1.52 -2.34 20.29
N GLY A 54 0.47 -2.06 21.07
CA GLY A 54 0.00 -2.94 22.13
C GLY A 54 -0.52 -4.30 21.63
N ALA A 55 -0.96 -4.37 20.37
CA ALA A 55 -1.42 -5.58 19.70
C ALA A 55 -0.32 -6.35 18.95
N MET A 56 0.96 -5.94 19.07
CA MET A 56 2.14 -6.61 18.48
C MET A 56 3.04 -7.30 19.54
N PRO A 57 2.59 -8.29 20.34
CA PRO A 57 3.41 -8.76 21.45
C PRO A 57 4.72 -9.48 21.08
N ASP A 58 5.02 -9.81 19.83
CA ASP A 58 6.24 -10.60 19.47
C ASP A 58 6.88 -10.22 18.12
N VAL A 59 6.90 -8.94 17.74
CA VAL A 59 7.47 -8.50 16.44
C VAL A 59 8.57 -7.45 16.63
N SER A 60 9.48 -7.64 17.58
CA SER A 60 10.37 -6.55 18.02
C SER A 60 11.84 -6.65 17.61
N MET A 61 12.34 -7.78 17.08
CA MET A 61 13.75 -7.87 16.67
C MET A 61 13.94 -8.36 15.23
N ILE A 62 13.24 -9.42 14.83
CA ILE A 62 13.37 -10.00 13.48
C ILE A 62 12.78 -9.08 12.39
N ALA A 63 11.72 -8.32 12.72
CA ALA A 63 11.09 -7.40 11.77
C ALA A 63 11.86 -6.09 11.58
N LEU A 64 12.50 -5.58 12.64
CA LEU A 64 13.33 -4.38 12.56
C LEU A 64 14.63 -4.64 11.77
N GLU A 65 15.21 -5.82 11.96
CA GLU A 65 16.40 -6.24 11.21
C GLU A 65 16.06 -6.53 9.74
N SER A 66 14.89 -7.14 9.48
CA SER A 66 14.41 -7.38 8.10
C SER A 66 14.03 -6.09 7.37
N MET A 67 13.49 -5.06 8.05
CA MET A 67 13.22 -3.73 7.47
C MET A 67 14.46 -3.04 6.90
N ASN A 68 15.63 -3.26 7.50
CA ASN A 68 16.88 -2.67 7.05
C ASN A 68 17.56 -3.49 5.92
N THR A 69 16.99 -4.64 5.56
CA THR A 69 17.42 -5.39 4.38
C THR A 69 16.81 -4.81 3.10
N PRO A 70 17.41 -5.03 1.93
CA PRO A 70 16.79 -4.68 0.64
C PRO A 70 15.38 -5.26 0.47
N GLN A 71 15.12 -6.45 1.02
CA GLN A 71 13.82 -7.10 0.99
C GLN A 71 12.79 -6.38 1.88
N GLY A 72 13.19 -5.91 3.06
CA GLY A 72 12.31 -5.12 3.93
C GLY A 72 11.99 -3.74 3.36
N GLN A 73 12.96 -3.07 2.75
CA GLN A 73 12.72 -1.82 2.04
C GLN A 73 11.76 -2.01 0.86
N ALA A 74 11.90 -3.10 0.10
CA ALA A 74 10.98 -3.45 -0.97
C ALA A 74 9.57 -3.79 -0.44
N GLY A 75 9.48 -4.54 0.66
CA GLY A 75 8.22 -4.85 1.33
C GLY A 75 7.49 -3.61 1.80
N MET A 76 8.19 -2.69 2.48
CA MET A 76 7.62 -1.41 2.93
C MET A 76 7.16 -0.56 1.74
N ARG A 77 7.95 -0.49 0.68
CA ARG A 77 7.55 0.23 -0.55
C ARG A 77 6.30 -0.39 -1.19
N ASN A 78 6.22 -1.72 -1.27
CA ASN A 78 5.03 -2.40 -1.79
C ASN A 78 3.81 -2.14 -0.92
N LEU A 79 3.94 -2.16 0.41
CA LEU A 79 2.86 -1.80 1.33
C LEU A 79 2.39 -0.36 1.14
N LEU A 80 3.31 0.60 0.96
CA LEU A 80 2.96 1.99 0.67
C LEU A 80 2.25 2.14 -0.68
N VAL A 81 2.67 1.39 -1.70
CA VAL A 81 1.97 1.35 -3.00
C VAL A 81 0.56 0.78 -2.85
N LEU A 82 0.40 -0.31 -2.09
CA LEU A 82 -0.91 -0.90 -1.79
C LEU A 82 -1.80 0.08 -1.00
N ALA A 83 -1.26 0.71 0.04
CA ALA A 83 -1.99 1.70 0.84
C ALA A 83 -2.41 2.91 0.00
N LYS A 84 -1.53 3.40 -0.87
CA LYS A 84 -1.85 4.47 -1.82
C LYS A 84 -2.95 4.04 -2.80
N GLN A 85 -2.90 2.82 -3.30
CA GLN A 85 -3.90 2.31 -4.23
C GLN A 85 -5.25 2.10 -3.54
N LEU A 86 -5.25 1.60 -2.30
CA LEU A 86 -6.43 1.42 -1.48
C LEU A 86 -7.07 2.77 -1.11
N GLY A 87 -6.26 3.77 -0.76
CA GLY A 87 -6.73 5.13 -0.47
C GLY A 87 -7.23 5.91 -1.70
N ARG A 88 -7.04 5.40 -2.91
CA ARG A 88 -7.64 5.97 -4.14
C ARG A 88 -9.06 5.44 -4.39
N ILE A 89 -9.48 4.39 -3.68
CA ILE A 89 -10.82 3.84 -3.76
C ILE A 89 -11.71 4.70 -2.88
N ASP A 90 -12.83 5.15 -3.44
CA ASP A 90 -13.85 5.88 -2.70
C ASP A 90 -14.41 5.01 -1.56
N PRO A 91 -14.55 5.53 -0.33
CA PRO A 91 -14.96 4.73 0.83
C PRO A 91 -16.35 4.09 0.65
N ASP A 92 -17.30 4.78 0.00
CA ASP A 92 -18.64 4.24 -0.23
C ASP A 92 -18.58 3.09 -1.26
N GLN A 93 -17.71 3.18 -2.26
CA GLN A 93 -17.47 2.09 -3.21
C GLN A 93 -16.80 0.88 -2.55
N LEU A 94 -15.86 1.12 -1.64
CA LEU A 94 -15.18 0.07 -0.90
C LEU A 94 -16.17 -0.70 0.00
N GLU A 95 -17.01 0.02 0.76
CA GLU A 95 -18.04 -0.56 1.62
C GLU A 95 -19.02 -1.41 0.81
N ARG A 96 -19.57 -0.86 -0.28
CA ARG A 96 -20.49 -1.59 -1.17
C ARG A 96 -19.87 -2.85 -1.74
N THR A 97 -18.59 -2.80 -2.09
CA THR A 97 -17.86 -3.96 -2.62
C THR A 97 -17.70 -5.04 -1.55
N PHE A 98 -17.28 -4.66 -0.34
CA PHE A 98 -17.15 -5.60 0.78
C PHE A 98 -18.49 -6.22 1.16
N ASP A 99 -19.56 -5.44 1.23
CA ASP A 99 -20.91 -5.92 1.49
C ASP A 99 -21.38 -6.91 0.42
N ALA A 100 -21.12 -6.62 -0.86
CA ALA A 100 -21.47 -7.52 -1.95
C ALA A 100 -20.69 -8.84 -1.87
N VAL A 101 -19.39 -8.78 -1.54
CA VAL A 101 -18.54 -9.96 -1.34
C VAL A 101 -19.03 -10.79 -0.16
N ASN A 102 -19.31 -10.18 0.99
CA ASN A 102 -19.83 -10.86 2.18
C ASN A 102 -21.17 -11.55 1.88
N LYS A 103 -22.13 -10.83 1.27
CA LYS A 103 -23.42 -11.41 0.86
C LYS A 103 -23.25 -12.56 -0.13
N GLY A 104 -22.27 -12.48 -1.02
CA GLY A 104 -21.92 -13.54 -1.96
C GLY A 104 -21.37 -14.78 -1.25
N MET A 105 -20.46 -14.59 -0.28
CA MET A 105 -19.90 -15.67 0.54
C MET A 105 -20.97 -16.33 1.42
N ASP A 106 -21.85 -15.54 2.04
CA ASP A 106 -22.95 -16.05 2.85
C ASP A 106 -23.89 -16.93 2.01
N ARG A 107 -24.33 -16.44 0.84
CA ARG A 107 -25.16 -17.22 -0.10
C ARG A 107 -24.47 -18.47 -0.62
N ALA A 108 -23.17 -18.40 -0.90
CA ALA A 108 -22.40 -19.56 -1.32
C ALA A 108 -22.32 -20.62 -0.21
N GLY A 109 -22.13 -20.19 1.04
CA GLY A 109 -22.18 -21.05 2.23
C GLY A 109 -23.56 -21.69 2.42
N GLU A 110 -24.64 -20.92 2.31
CA GLU A 110 -26.02 -21.44 2.40
C GLU A 110 -26.34 -22.47 1.32
N THR A 111 -25.84 -22.26 0.10
CA THR A 111 -25.99 -23.21 -1.02
C THR A 111 -25.18 -24.48 -0.77
N ALA A 112 -23.93 -24.35 -0.30
CA ALA A 112 -23.07 -25.49 0.02
C ALA A 112 -23.61 -26.34 1.19
N ASP A 113 -24.25 -25.69 2.16
CA ASP A 113 -24.93 -26.33 3.30
C ASP A 113 -26.28 -26.97 2.94
N GLY A 114 -26.74 -26.84 1.70
CA GLY A 114 -28.06 -27.33 1.25
C GLY A 114 -29.24 -26.57 1.85
N LYS A 115 -29.00 -25.41 2.48
CA LYS A 115 -30.04 -24.52 3.02
C LYS A 115 -30.68 -23.63 1.94
N HIS A 116 -30.02 -23.52 0.78
CA HIS A 116 -30.51 -22.82 -0.39
C HIS A 116 -30.61 -23.78 -1.57
N ASP A 117 -31.81 -23.93 -2.13
CA ASP A 117 -32.04 -24.75 -3.32
C ASP A 117 -31.57 -23.95 -4.54
N SER A 118 -30.39 -24.28 -5.05
CA SER A 118 -29.86 -23.62 -6.25
C SER A 118 -30.47 -24.27 -7.50
N SER A 119 -31.02 -23.44 -8.39
CA SER A 119 -31.51 -23.91 -9.70
C SER A 119 -30.40 -24.48 -10.62
N TYR A 120 -29.15 -24.46 -10.13
CA TYR A 120 -27.93 -24.95 -10.76
C TYR A 120 -27.37 -26.22 -10.11
N ASP A 121 -28.25 -27.05 -9.54
CA ASP A 121 -27.93 -28.45 -9.20
C ASP A 121 -28.43 -29.43 -10.29
N PRO A 122 -27.92 -29.40 -11.54
CA PRO A 122 -28.45 -30.29 -12.56
C PRO A 122 -27.70 -31.63 -12.55
N PRO A 123 -28.40 -32.77 -12.41
CA PRO A 123 -27.76 -34.07 -12.47
C PRO A 123 -27.28 -34.37 -13.91
N GLY A 124 -25.96 -34.50 -14.09
CA GLY A 124 -25.35 -35.10 -15.29
C GLY A 124 -25.06 -34.16 -16.47
N ILE A 125 -24.72 -34.77 -17.62
CA ILE A 125 -24.15 -34.13 -18.82
C ILE A 125 -25.13 -33.15 -19.50
N THR A 126 -26.43 -33.45 -19.43
CA THR A 126 -27.51 -32.57 -19.92
C THR A 126 -27.62 -31.29 -19.09
N GLY A 127 -27.29 -31.37 -17.81
CA GLY A 127 -27.21 -30.24 -16.89
C GLY A 127 -26.16 -29.23 -17.28
N VAL A 128 -24.93 -29.72 -17.51
CA VAL A 128 -23.80 -28.90 -17.97
C VAL A 128 -24.13 -28.24 -19.31
N PHE A 129 -24.78 -28.94 -20.24
CA PHE A 129 -25.20 -28.35 -21.51
C PHE A 129 -26.24 -27.24 -21.33
N LYS A 130 -27.15 -27.40 -20.37
CA LYS A 130 -28.16 -26.36 -20.05
C LYS A 130 -27.52 -25.14 -19.40
N LEU A 131 -26.57 -25.32 -18.47
CA LEU A 131 -25.73 -24.28 -17.87
C LEU A 131 -24.95 -23.50 -18.95
N LEU A 132 -24.31 -24.20 -19.89
CA LEU A 132 -23.56 -23.57 -20.98
C LEU A 132 -24.43 -22.70 -21.90
N ARG A 133 -25.73 -23.00 -22.00
CA ARG A 133 -26.69 -22.27 -22.84
C ARG A 133 -27.54 -21.27 -22.04
N ASP A 134 -27.22 -21.05 -20.78
CA ASP A 134 -27.95 -20.14 -19.91
C ASP A 134 -27.45 -18.70 -20.13
N GLU A 135 -28.30 -17.87 -20.75
CA GLU A 135 -27.98 -16.47 -21.02
C GLU A 135 -27.83 -15.64 -19.74
N ASP A 136 -28.60 -15.96 -18.68
CA ASP A 136 -28.53 -15.25 -17.40
C ASP A 136 -27.19 -15.53 -16.71
N LEU A 137 -26.72 -16.79 -16.75
CA LEU A 137 -25.40 -17.16 -16.23
C LEU A 137 -24.29 -16.36 -16.93
N TRP A 138 -24.28 -16.31 -18.26
CA TRP A 138 -23.27 -15.59 -19.00
C TRP A 138 -23.36 -14.06 -18.82
N HIS A 139 -24.57 -13.51 -18.66
CA HIS A 139 -24.76 -12.10 -18.32
C HIS A 139 -24.17 -11.73 -16.95
N THR A 140 -24.30 -12.62 -15.96
CA THR A 140 -23.71 -12.39 -14.63
C THR A 140 -22.18 -12.56 -14.62
N LEU A 141 -21.62 -13.43 -15.46
CA LEU A 141 -20.18 -13.66 -15.58
C LEU A 141 -19.47 -12.64 -16.48
N ALA A 142 -20.18 -12.01 -17.41
CA ALA A 142 -19.59 -11.08 -18.38
C ALA A 142 -18.72 -9.96 -17.75
N PRO A 143 -19.13 -9.28 -16.66
CA PRO A 143 -18.32 -8.24 -16.03
C PRO A 143 -16.98 -8.77 -15.49
N VAL A 144 -16.97 -9.99 -14.94
CA VAL A 144 -15.75 -10.62 -14.42
C VAL A 144 -14.80 -10.94 -15.57
N ILE A 145 -15.33 -11.50 -16.66
CA ILE A 145 -14.53 -11.84 -17.85
C ILE A 145 -13.92 -10.58 -18.48
N GLU A 146 -14.71 -9.51 -18.61
CA GLU A 146 -14.22 -8.23 -19.15
C GLU A 146 -13.18 -7.59 -18.22
N GLY A 147 -13.34 -7.69 -16.90
CA GLY A 147 -12.32 -7.27 -15.94
C GLY A 147 -10.99 -8.04 -16.12
N VAL A 148 -11.05 -9.36 -16.28
CA VAL A 148 -9.85 -10.19 -16.54
C VAL A 148 -9.20 -9.85 -17.87
N LYS A 149 -9.98 -9.58 -18.93
CA LYS A 149 -9.45 -9.12 -20.22
C LYS A 149 -8.76 -7.76 -20.12
N ALA A 150 -9.34 -6.82 -19.37
CA ALA A 150 -8.73 -5.52 -19.16
C ALA A 150 -7.39 -5.64 -18.40
N PHE A 151 -7.34 -6.51 -17.39
CA PHE A 151 -6.10 -6.82 -16.67
C PHE A 151 -5.03 -7.43 -17.59
N SER A 152 -5.38 -8.43 -18.40
CA SER A 152 -4.40 -9.09 -19.29
C SER A 152 -3.89 -8.15 -20.37
N ALA A 153 -4.76 -7.30 -20.92
CA ALA A 153 -4.38 -6.28 -21.91
C ALA A 153 -3.38 -5.28 -21.32
N GLU A 154 -3.59 -4.83 -20.08
CA GLU A 154 -2.68 -3.91 -19.40
C GLU A 154 -1.34 -4.57 -19.06
N SER A 155 -1.37 -5.81 -18.54
CA SER A 155 -0.16 -6.59 -18.27
C SER A 155 0.68 -6.82 -19.54
N GLN A 156 0.03 -7.08 -20.68
CA GLN A 156 0.73 -7.32 -21.94
C GLN A 156 1.33 -6.03 -22.51
N ARG A 157 0.64 -4.89 -22.38
CA ARG A 157 1.15 -3.56 -22.77
C ARG A 157 2.44 -3.21 -22.03
N GLN A 158 2.48 -3.44 -20.72
CA GLN A 158 3.67 -3.19 -19.90
C GLN A 158 4.85 -4.10 -20.29
N ALA A 159 4.58 -5.37 -20.62
CA ALA A 159 5.61 -6.30 -21.10
C ALA A 159 6.19 -5.90 -22.46
N SER A 160 5.35 -5.38 -23.38
CA SER A 160 5.80 -4.92 -24.70
C SER A 160 6.55 -3.58 -24.68
N GLY A 161 6.24 -2.69 -23.72
CA GLY A 161 6.94 -1.41 -23.57
C GLY A 161 8.38 -1.53 -23.03
N GLN A 162 8.71 -2.65 -22.39
CA GLN A 162 10.05 -2.89 -21.84
C GLN A 162 11.05 -3.38 -22.92
N SER A 163 10.57 -3.92 -24.04
CA SER A 163 11.42 -4.43 -25.13
C SER A 163 11.96 -3.36 -26.09
N ASP A 164 11.33 -2.18 -26.18
CA ASP A 164 11.78 -1.12 -27.10
C ASP A 164 12.91 -0.25 -26.53
N THR A 165 13.04 -0.12 -25.21
CA THR A 165 14.07 0.73 -24.60
C THR A 165 15.46 0.08 -24.60
N SER A 166 15.56 -1.25 -24.59
CA SER A 166 16.86 -1.95 -24.62
C SER A 166 17.52 -2.04 -26.00
N LYS A 167 16.85 -1.58 -27.07
CA LYS A 167 17.39 -1.64 -28.44
C LYS A 167 18.09 -0.34 -28.88
N ASN A 168 18.09 0.71 -28.05
CA ASN A 168 18.59 2.04 -28.43
C ASN A 168 19.88 2.49 -27.69
N GLU A 169 20.55 1.58 -26.97
CA GLU A 169 21.85 1.83 -26.30
C GLU A 169 23.00 1.00 -26.89
N GLY A 170 22.88 0.61 -28.16
CA GLY A 170 23.90 -0.15 -28.87
C GLY A 170 24.07 0.32 -30.31
N ASP A 171 24.54 1.56 -30.48
CA ASP A 171 25.23 2.01 -31.69
C ASP A 171 26.39 2.94 -31.28
#